data_AF-A0A3B9D5B4-F1
#
_entry.id   AF-A0A3B9D5B4-F1
#
_cell.length_a   1.000
_cell.length_b   1.000
_cell.length_c   1.000
_cell.angle_alpha   90.00
_cell.angle_beta   90.00
_cell.angle_gamma   90.00
#
_symmetry.space_group_name_H-M   'P 1'
#
loop_
_entity.id
_entity.type
_entity.pdbx_description
1 polymer ?
#
loop_
_entity_poly.entity_id
_entity_poly.type
_entity_poly.pdbx_seq_one_letter_code
_entity_poly.pdbx_strand_id
1 'polypeptide(L)'
;MLRSMCNNFRKWKSSYRVFIVFLSVLVFTFIREDYLRQYAQDVGLAVTPYFFAFQMDDGITRMLFYFGVVLLFCNAPFMDDQQMFVLVRTGRLRWFAGQLAYIVAANLVYFLWTALTTVLVLIPQVGFSTDWGGIIRMCAENNGLAGVVMHKEIVEAYTPLAACLITYGLNVLVGTLLGLVVFLGNMLGSRIYGSAVAIGWIVFSNMIDVVRLPKLRVLSPLHWTTTYAYLRSDDAVPLWYILAVEIAIILVTGFIIMKKSKTYTLDAIESGL
;
A
#
# COMPACT_ATOMS: atom_id res chain seq x y z
N MET A 1 -3.49 22.56 -9.14
CA MET A 1 -2.89 21.24 -8.87
C MET A 1 -2.02 21.25 -7.62
N LEU A 2 -0.75 21.68 -7.68
CA LEU A 2 0.19 21.64 -6.53
C LEU A 2 -0.34 22.27 -5.22
N ARG A 3 -0.98 23.45 -5.30
CA ARG A 3 -1.55 24.12 -4.11
C ARG A 3 -2.62 23.29 -3.38
N SER A 4 -3.43 22.54 -4.12
CA SER A 4 -4.49 21.69 -3.54
C SER A 4 -3.89 20.45 -2.86
N MET A 5 -2.90 19.83 -3.50
CA MET A 5 -2.13 18.71 -2.97
C MET A 5 -1.41 19.08 -1.66
N CYS A 6 -0.65 20.17 -1.64
CA CYS A 6 0.07 20.61 -0.43
C CYS A 6 -0.87 20.92 0.74
N ASN A 7 -2.09 21.39 0.45
CA ASN A 7 -3.06 21.67 1.50
C ASN A 7 -3.54 20.40 2.20
N ASN A 8 -3.70 19.28 1.48
CA ASN A 8 -4.05 17.99 2.09
C ASN A 8 -2.93 17.46 3.00
N PHE A 9 -1.66 17.55 2.56
CA PHE A 9 -0.53 17.16 3.41
C PHE A 9 -0.41 17.99 4.69
N ARG A 10 -0.73 19.30 4.64
CA ARG A 10 -0.74 20.14 5.84
C ARG A 10 -1.73 19.65 6.89
N LYS A 11 -2.85 19.08 6.47
CA LYS A 11 -3.89 18.56 7.37
C LYS A 11 -3.47 17.28 8.11
N TRP A 12 -2.48 16.56 7.61
CA TRP A 12 -2.00 15.34 8.27
C TRP A 12 -1.56 15.60 9.71
N LYS A 13 -0.95 16.77 9.96
CA LYS A 13 -0.49 17.17 11.30
C LYS A 13 -1.62 17.31 12.33
N SER A 14 -2.85 17.60 11.89
CA SER A 14 -3.99 17.85 12.76
C SER A 14 -5.00 16.69 12.77
N SER A 15 -4.81 15.68 11.91
CA SER A 15 -5.78 14.59 11.76
C SER A 15 -5.39 13.39 12.60
N TYR A 16 -6.15 13.12 13.67
CA TYR A 16 -5.98 11.94 14.52
C TYR A 16 -5.98 10.64 13.71
N ARG A 17 -6.78 10.58 12.65
CA ARG A 17 -6.87 9.41 11.77
C ARG A 17 -5.53 9.09 11.10
N VAL A 18 -4.86 10.12 10.57
CA VAL A 18 -3.54 9.95 9.94
C VAL A 18 -2.55 9.42 10.98
N PHE A 19 -2.53 10.01 12.17
CA PHE A 19 -1.70 9.55 13.27
C PHE A 19 -1.97 8.07 13.63
N ILE A 20 -3.23 7.67 13.77
CA ILE A 20 -3.63 6.29 14.06
C ILE A 20 -3.14 5.32 12.96
N VAL A 21 -3.23 5.70 11.69
CA VAL A 21 -2.75 4.88 10.56
C VAL A 21 -1.24 4.68 10.61
N PHE A 22 -0.46 5.73 10.86
CA PHE A 22 1.01 5.61 10.96
C PHE A 22 1.44 4.84 12.22
N LEU A 23 0.74 5.04 13.34
CA LEU A 23 0.98 4.31 14.58
C LEU A 23 0.61 2.83 14.45
N SER A 24 -0.51 2.49 13.81
CA SER A 24 -0.92 1.11 13.64
C SER A 24 0.08 0.32 12.80
N VAL A 25 0.62 0.90 11.72
CA VAL A 25 1.70 0.29 10.93
C VAL A 25 2.91 -0.03 11.81
N LEU A 26 3.33 0.91 12.67
CA LEU A 26 4.46 0.71 13.57
C LEU A 26 4.19 -0.44 14.55
N VAL A 27 3.03 -0.43 15.21
CA VAL A 27 2.64 -1.45 16.20
C VAL A 27 2.53 -2.83 15.55
N PHE A 28 1.88 -2.94 14.40
CA PHE A 28 1.76 -4.22 13.69
C PHE A 28 3.11 -4.74 13.22
N THR A 29 3.98 -3.86 12.69
CA THR A 29 5.35 -4.24 12.30
C THR A 29 6.14 -4.73 13.52
N PHE A 30 6.01 -4.04 14.67
CA PHE A 30 6.65 -4.45 15.91
C PHE A 30 6.21 -5.84 16.37
N ILE A 31 4.91 -6.16 16.28
CA ILE A 31 4.39 -7.49 16.64
C ILE A 31 4.87 -8.56 15.66
N ARG A 32 4.87 -8.27 14.35
CA ARG A 32 5.22 -9.26 13.32
C ARG A 32 6.70 -9.63 13.33
N GLU A 33 7.58 -8.67 13.60
CA GLU A 33 9.03 -8.89 13.64
C GLU A 33 9.54 -9.40 15.00
N ASP A 34 8.66 -9.66 15.97
CA ASP A 34 9.10 -10.05 17.32
C ASP A 34 9.89 -11.36 17.35
N TYR A 35 9.43 -12.38 16.63
CA TYR A 35 10.14 -13.65 16.48
C TYR A 35 11.52 -13.48 15.83
N LEU A 36 11.59 -12.67 14.77
CA LEU A 36 12.85 -12.37 14.08
C LEU A 36 13.85 -11.66 15.00
N ARG A 37 13.38 -10.70 15.80
CA ARG A 37 14.24 -9.97 16.77
C ARG A 37 14.75 -10.89 17.86
N GLN A 38 13.89 -11.73 18.44
CA GLN A 38 14.30 -12.70 19.47
C GLN A 38 15.35 -13.66 18.91
N TYR A 39 15.10 -14.22 17.72
CA TYR A 39 16.06 -15.09 17.06
C TYR A 39 17.40 -14.40 16.77
N ALA A 40 17.38 -13.15 16.31
CA ALA A 40 18.60 -12.36 16.09
C ALA A 40 19.40 -12.12 17.37
N GLN A 41 18.71 -11.90 18.49
CA GLN A 41 19.33 -11.73 19.81
C GLN A 41 19.93 -13.03 20.31
N ASP A 42 19.23 -14.15 20.17
CA ASP A 42 19.68 -15.47 20.61
C ASP A 42 20.94 -15.94 19.86
N VAL A 43 20.98 -15.69 18.56
CA VAL A 43 22.14 -16.05 17.71
C VAL A 43 23.25 -15.00 17.81
N GLY A 44 22.96 -13.79 18.29
CA GLY A 44 23.93 -12.70 18.42
C GLY A 44 24.41 -12.14 17.08
N LEU A 45 23.62 -12.30 16.01
CA LEU A 45 23.95 -11.80 14.67
C LEU A 45 23.10 -10.57 14.32
N ALA A 46 23.66 -9.73 13.44
CA ALA A 46 22.95 -8.54 12.96
C ALA A 46 21.96 -8.89 11.82
N VAL A 47 20.81 -8.24 11.82
CA VAL A 47 19.77 -8.36 10.79
C VAL A 47 19.93 -7.25 9.76
N THR A 48 19.94 -7.60 8.48
CA THR A 48 20.04 -6.60 7.41
C THR A 48 18.70 -5.91 7.15
N PRO A 49 18.70 -4.61 6.78
CA PRO A 49 17.48 -3.79 6.67
C PRO A 49 16.68 -4.03 5.38
N TYR A 50 16.44 -5.30 5.03
CA TYR A 50 15.73 -5.70 3.81
C TYR A 50 14.49 -6.56 4.09
N PHE A 51 14.07 -6.64 5.34
CA PHE A 51 12.89 -7.41 5.75
C PHE A 51 11.59 -6.90 5.08
N PHE A 52 11.52 -5.63 4.69
CA PHE A 52 10.40 -5.05 3.94
C PHE A 52 10.00 -5.87 2.69
N ALA A 53 10.95 -6.52 2.03
CA ALA A 53 10.66 -7.36 0.87
C ALA A 53 9.69 -8.52 1.18
N PHE A 54 9.73 -9.04 2.42
CA PHE A 54 8.91 -10.17 2.88
C PHE A 54 7.70 -9.76 3.71
N GLN A 55 7.70 -8.56 4.28
CA GLN A 55 6.62 -8.07 5.13
C GLN A 55 5.25 -8.08 4.41
N MET A 56 5.26 -7.86 3.09
CA MET A 56 4.05 -7.82 2.26
C MET A 56 3.63 -9.21 1.73
N ASP A 57 4.45 -10.24 1.89
CA ASP A 57 4.16 -11.60 1.41
C ASP A 57 3.10 -12.30 2.28
N ASP A 58 3.01 -11.93 3.56
CA ASP A 58 1.97 -12.43 4.45
C ASP A 58 0.62 -11.77 4.19
N GLY A 59 -0.37 -12.57 3.81
CA GLY A 59 -1.71 -12.09 3.43
C GLY A 59 -2.40 -11.27 4.52
N ILE A 60 -2.28 -11.67 5.79
CA ILE A 60 -2.91 -10.95 6.92
C ILE A 60 -2.22 -9.59 7.13
N THR A 61 -0.90 -9.55 7.13
CA THR A 61 -0.14 -8.28 7.28
C THR A 61 -0.45 -7.33 6.13
N ARG A 62 -0.44 -7.83 4.89
CA ARG A 62 -0.82 -7.09 3.68
C ARG A 62 -2.23 -6.52 3.79
N MET A 63 -3.20 -7.32 4.25
CA MET A 63 -4.59 -6.89 4.47
C MET A 63 -4.69 -5.71 5.44
N LEU A 64 -4.01 -5.80 6.59
CA LEU A 64 -4.03 -4.77 7.63
C LEU A 64 -3.42 -3.45 7.12
N PHE A 65 -2.33 -3.52 6.36
CA PHE A 65 -1.71 -2.32 5.78
C PHE A 65 -2.61 -1.68 4.72
N TYR A 66 -3.27 -2.47 3.86
CA TYR A 66 -4.24 -1.92 2.92
C TYR A 66 -5.49 -1.35 3.59
N PHE A 67 -5.91 -1.86 4.74
CA PHE A 67 -6.92 -1.18 5.55
C PHE A 67 -6.44 0.18 6.07
N GLY A 68 -5.16 0.31 6.42
CA GLY A 68 -4.52 1.60 6.70
C GLY A 68 -4.63 2.57 5.53
N VAL A 69 -4.38 2.10 4.30
CA VAL A 69 -4.55 2.90 3.06
C VAL A 69 -6.01 3.34 2.88
N VAL A 70 -6.98 2.46 3.08
CA VAL A 70 -8.41 2.83 2.99
C VAL A 70 -8.77 3.87 4.05
N LEU A 71 -8.34 3.69 5.30
CA LEU A 71 -8.55 4.68 6.36
C LEU A 71 -7.91 6.03 6.03
N LEU A 72 -6.75 6.05 5.37
CA LEU A 72 -6.10 7.29 4.96
C LEU A 72 -6.97 8.08 3.96
N PHE A 73 -7.67 7.37 3.07
CA PHE A 73 -8.44 7.96 1.97
C PHE A 73 -9.97 7.94 2.16
N CYS A 74 -10.49 7.44 3.27
CA CYS A 74 -11.93 7.23 3.45
C CYS A 74 -12.78 8.51 3.41
N ASN A 75 -12.18 9.69 3.65
CA ASN A 75 -12.84 10.99 3.50
C ASN A 75 -12.79 11.54 2.07
N ALA A 76 -12.35 10.76 1.08
CA ALA A 76 -12.45 11.15 -0.32
C ALA A 76 -13.91 11.55 -0.65
N PRO A 77 -14.15 12.62 -1.44
CA PRO A 77 -13.20 13.37 -2.25
C PRO A 77 -12.35 14.45 -1.53
N PHE A 78 -12.20 14.41 -0.20
CA PHE A 78 -11.38 15.34 0.59
C PHE A 78 -11.92 16.78 0.57
N MET A 79 -13.24 16.92 0.48
CA MET A 79 -13.94 18.20 0.46
C MET A 79 -14.20 18.68 1.89
N ASP A 80 -13.36 19.61 2.34
CA ASP A 80 -13.58 20.42 3.54
C ASP A 80 -13.80 21.89 3.14
N ASP A 81 -14.28 22.74 4.05
CA ASP A 81 -14.56 24.17 3.79
C ASP A 81 -13.39 24.88 3.10
N GLN A 82 -12.16 24.66 3.58
CA GLN A 82 -10.95 25.22 2.95
C GLN A 82 -10.70 24.71 1.53
N GLN A 83 -11.01 23.43 1.25
CA GLN A 83 -10.85 22.85 -0.08
C GLN A 83 -11.93 23.34 -1.04
N MET A 84 -13.12 23.66 -0.54
CA MET A 84 -14.18 24.29 -1.32
C MET A 84 -13.75 25.69 -1.83
N PHE A 85 -13.13 26.51 -0.96
CA PHE A 85 -12.54 27.79 -1.39
C PHE A 85 -11.43 27.61 -2.44
N VAL A 86 -10.58 26.59 -2.28
CA VAL A 86 -9.53 26.28 -3.27
C VAL A 86 -10.15 25.81 -4.59
N LEU A 87 -11.21 25.00 -4.55
CA LEU A 87 -11.92 24.50 -5.74
C LEU A 87 -12.51 25.65 -6.56
N VAL A 88 -13.19 26.61 -5.92
CA VAL A 88 -13.76 27.79 -6.59
C VAL A 88 -12.67 28.64 -7.26
N ARG A 89 -11.53 28.85 -6.59
CA ARG A 89 -10.44 29.69 -7.11
C ARG A 89 -9.57 29.03 -8.18
N THR A 90 -9.35 27.72 -8.08
CA THR A 90 -8.44 26.99 -9.00
C THR A 90 -9.16 26.33 -10.16
N GLY A 91 -10.48 26.20 -10.08
CA GLY A 91 -11.32 25.50 -11.04
C GLY A 91 -11.32 23.98 -10.81
N ARG A 92 -12.46 23.35 -11.09
CA ARG A 92 -12.73 21.92 -10.82
C ARG A 92 -11.63 21.01 -11.37
N LEU A 93 -11.29 21.15 -12.66
CA LEU A 93 -10.33 20.26 -13.33
C LEU A 93 -8.96 20.25 -12.63
N ARG A 94 -8.43 21.43 -12.27
CA ARG A 94 -7.13 21.57 -11.62
C ARG A 94 -7.14 21.14 -10.15
N TRP A 95 -8.32 21.15 -9.52
CA TRP A 95 -8.53 20.67 -8.17
C TRP A 95 -8.58 19.13 -8.16
N PHE A 96 -9.38 18.50 -9.02
CA PHE A 96 -9.44 17.03 -9.15
C PHE A 96 -8.09 16.43 -9.50
N ALA A 97 -7.37 17.01 -10.48
CA ALA A 97 -6.00 16.59 -10.77
C ALA A 97 -5.06 16.72 -9.55
N GLY A 98 -5.29 17.71 -8.68
CA GLY A 98 -4.57 17.86 -7.42
C GLY A 98 -4.87 16.75 -6.41
N GLN A 99 -6.13 16.29 -6.34
CA GLN A 99 -6.54 15.16 -5.49
C GLN A 99 -5.94 13.84 -5.99
N LEU A 100 -5.93 13.61 -7.31
CA LEU A 100 -5.29 12.43 -7.91
C LEU A 100 -3.78 12.41 -7.61
N ALA A 101 -3.09 13.54 -7.78
CA ALA A 101 -1.67 13.65 -7.44
C ALA A 101 -1.41 13.46 -5.94
N TYR A 102 -2.33 13.95 -5.09
CA TYR A 102 -2.25 13.72 -3.65
C TYR A 102 -2.36 12.24 -3.29
N ILE A 103 -3.26 11.46 -3.92
CA ILE A 103 -3.37 10.01 -3.67
C ILE A 103 -2.04 9.30 -3.98
N VAL A 104 -1.42 9.62 -5.12
CA VAL A 104 -0.12 9.04 -5.51
C VAL A 104 0.96 9.43 -4.50
N ALA A 105 1.09 10.73 -4.18
CA ALA A 105 2.09 11.22 -3.25
C ALA A 105 1.91 10.67 -1.82
N ALA A 106 0.67 10.55 -1.36
CA ALA A 106 0.34 10.00 -0.06
C ALA A 106 0.72 8.52 0.05
N ASN A 107 0.49 7.72 -1.00
CA ASN A 107 0.92 6.32 -1.03
C ASN A 107 2.46 6.18 -1.04
N LEU A 108 3.19 7.04 -1.77
CA LEU A 108 4.65 7.06 -1.71
C LEU A 108 5.14 7.26 -0.26
N VAL A 109 4.57 8.23 0.45
CA VAL A 109 4.94 8.49 1.86
C VAL A 109 4.52 7.34 2.77
N TYR A 110 3.32 6.79 2.57
CA TYR A 110 2.79 5.70 3.38
C TYR A 110 3.65 4.44 3.28
N PHE A 111 3.97 3.98 2.07
CA PHE A 111 4.79 2.79 1.90
C PHE A 111 6.25 3.03 2.27
N LEU A 112 6.75 4.26 2.11
CA LEU A 112 8.09 4.60 2.59
C LEU A 112 8.15 4.48 4.11
N TRP A 113 7.13 4.98 4.82
CA TRP A 113 7.01 4.76 6.25
C TRP A 113 6.95 3.28 6.61
N THR A 114 6.17 2.47 5.90
CA THR A 114 6.10 1.02 6.16
C THR A 114 7.47 0.34 6.00
N ALA A 115 8.29 0.77 5.02
CA ALA A 115 9.64 0.27 4.85
C ALA A 115 10.56 0.74 5.99
N LEU A 116 10.48 2.02 6.38
CA LEU A 116 11.25 2.57 7.49
C LEU A 116 10.91 1.89 8.82
N THR A 117 9.65 1.56 9.08
CA THR A 117 9.26 0.89 10.32
C THR A 117 9.90 -0.49 10.46
N THR A 118 10.12 -1.23 9.37
CA THR A 118 10.85 -2.51 9.44
C THR A 118 12.31 -2.34 9.88
N VAL A 119 12.93 -1.20 9.56
CA VAL A 119 14.31 -0.93 10.00
C VAL A 119 14.33 -0.42 11.43
N LEU A 120 13.38 0.46 11.80
CA LEU A 120 13.29 1.04 13.14
C LEU A 120 13.05 -0.02 14.21
N VAL A 121 12.21 -0.99 13.90
CA VAL A 121 11.82 -2.06 14.81
C VAL A 121 12.99 -3.00 15.11
N LEU A 122 13.92 -3.18 14.17
CA LEU A 122 15.09 -4.04 14.31
C LEU A 122 16.24 -3.41 15.13
N ILE A 123 16.11 -2.17 15.60
CA ILE A 123 17.14 -1.52 16.44
C ILE A 123 17.14 -2.17 17.84
N PRO A 124 18.29 -2.58 18.41
CA PRO A 124 19.67 -2.31 17.98
C PRO A 124 20.34 -3.34 17.06
N GLN A 125 19.67 -4.43 16.69
CA GLN A 125 20.26 -5.56 15.93
C GLN A 125 20.49 -5.26 14.44
N VAL A 126 20.28 -4.03 13.96
CA VAL A 126 20.45 -3.68 12.54
C VAL A 126 21.92 -3.70 12.14
N GLY A 127 22.24 -4.49 11.10
CA GLY A 127 23.54 -4.50 10.44
C GLY A 127 23.41 -4.12 8.97
N PHE A 128 24.13 -3.09 8.53
CA PHE A 128 24.12 -2.70 7.12
C PHE A 128 25.03 -3.63 6.31
N SER A 129 24.45 -4.29 5.30
CA SER A 129 25.15 -5.10 4.31
C SER A 129 24.46 -4.92 2.96
N THR A 130 25.13 -5.23 1.86
CA THR A 130 24.51 -5.28 0.52
C THR A 130 23.86 -6.64 0.23
N ASP A 131 24.14 -7.63 1.08
CA ASP A 131 23.57 -8.98 1.01
C ASP A 131 22.40 -9.15 1.98
N TRP A 132 21.61 -10.22 1.79
CA TRP A 132 20.50 -10.59 2.68
C TRP A 132 20.94 -10.91 4.14
N GLY A 133 22.23 -11.09 4.39
CA GLY A 133 22.75 -11.47 5.71
C GLY A 133 22.42 -12.92 6.11
N GLY A 134 23.08 -13.39 7.18
CA GLY A 134 22.93 -14.77 7.66
C GLY A 134 21.53 -15.05 8.20
N ILE A 135 20.96 -14.11 8.97
CA ILE A 135 19.66 -14.29 9.62
C ILE A 135 18.53 -14.46 8.60
N ILE A 136 18.42 -13.57 7.61
CA ILE A 136 17.34 -13.68 6.61
C ILE A 136 17.48 -14.97 5.80
N ARG A 137 18.70 -15.38 5.45
CA ARG A 137 18.93 -16.65 4.73
C ARG A 137 18.48 -17.85 5.56
N MET A 138 18.83 -17.91 6.84
CA MET A 138 18.40 -18.98 7.75
C MET A 138 16.88 -18.97 7.97
N CYS A 139 16.27 -17.79 8.10
CA CYS A 139 14.82 -17.66 8.22
C CYS A 139 14.08 -18.04 6.94
N ALA A 140 14.65 -17.80 5.75
CA ALA A 140 14.09 -18.25 4.48
C ALA A 140 14.17 -19.78 4.30
N GLU A 141 15.16 -20.44 4.90
CA GLU A 141 15.23 -21.90 4.94
C GLU A 141 14.28 -22.50 5.98
N ASN A 142 14.09 -21.81 7.11
CA ASN A 142 13.19 -22.23 8.17
C ASN A 142 12.31 -21.08 8.64
N ASN A 143 11.15 -20.94 7.98
CA ASN A 143 10.15 -19.89 8.26
C ASN A 143 9.66 -19.87 9.71
N GLY A 144 9.77 -20.98 10.45
CA GLY A 144 9.43 -21.03 11.87
C GLY A 144 10.27 -20.10 12.75
N LEU A 145 11.46 -19.71 12.29
CA LEU A 145 12.39 -18.83 13.02
C LEU A 145 12.01 -17.35 12.94
N ALA A 146 11.35 -16.92 11.86
CA ALA A 146 10.96 -15.52 11.66
C ALA A 146 9.52 -15.20 12.08
N GLY A 147 8.67 -16.23 12.30
CA GLY A 147 7.24 -16.03 12.52
C GLY A 147 6.49 -15.47 11.29
N VAL A 148 7.18 -15.38 10.14
CA VAL A 148 6.69 -14.86 8.86
C VAL A 148 7.18 -15.80 7.76
N VAL A 149 6.37 -15.96 6.71
CA VAL A 149 6.76 -16.74 5.54
C VAL A 149 7.79 -15.95 4.73
N MET A 150 9.03 -16.43 4.69
CA MET A 150 10.08 -15.92 3.84
C MET A 150 10.33 -16.91 2.71
N HIS A 151 10.05 -16.48 1.48
CA HIS A 151 10.27 -17.33 0.32
C HIS A 151 11.74 -17.34 -0.09
N LYS A 152 12.38 -18.51 -0.02
CA LYS A 152 13.78 -18.72 -0.39
C LYS A 152 14.06 -18.33 -1.84
N GLU A 153 13.06 -18.51 -2.71
CA GLU A 153 13.12 -18.17 -4.13
C GLU A 153 13.43 -16.68 -4.34
N ILE A 154 12.94 -15.79 -3.45
CA ILE A 154 13.22 -14.35 -3.52
C ILE A 154 14.68 -14.07 -3.18
N VAL A 155 15.21 -14.77 -2.17
CA VAL A 155 16.60 -14.64 -1.71
C VAL A 155 17.58 -15.12 -2.79
N GLU A 156 17.21 -16.15 -3.55
CA GLU A 156 18.03 -16.73 -4.62
C GLU A 156 17.93 -15.95 -5.93
N ALA A 157 16.77 -15.38 -6.27
CA ALA A 157 16.56 -14.72 -7.56
C ALA A 157 16.88 -13.23 -7.60
N TYR A 158 16.80 -12.53 -6.46
CA TYR A 158 16.92 -11.07 -6.40
C TYR A 158 18.01 -10.60 -5.42
N THR A 159 18.62 -9.47 -5.76
CA THR A 159 19.41 -8.71 -4.77
C THR A 159 18.46 -8.07 -3.76
N PRO A 160 18.89 -7.88 -2.49
CA PRO A 160 18.00 -7.37 -1.43
C PRO A 160 17.37 -6.01 -1.77
N LEU A 161 18.19 -5.12 -2.34
CA LEU A 161 17.74 -3.80 -2.76
C LEU A 161 16.73 -3.86 -3.91
N ALA A 162 16.95 -4.73 -4.90
CA ALA A 162 16.04 -4.89 -6.02
C ALA A 162 14.68 -5.43 -5.56
N ALA A 163 14.67 -6.43 -4.68
CA ALA A 163 13.44 -6.97 -4.11
C ALA A 163 12.65 -5.89 -3.36
N CYS A 164 13.29 -5.13 -2.47
CA CYS A 164 12.64 -4.03 -1.75
C CYS A 164 12.06 -2.96 -2.67
N LEU A 165 12.79 -2.57 -3.73
CA LEU A 165 12.33 -1.56 -4.69
C LEU A 165 11.13 -2.04 -5.51
N ILE A 166 11.15 -3.30 -5.97
CA ILE A 166 10.04 -3.92 -6.69
C ILE A 166 8.81 -3.98 -5.79
N THR A 167 8.95 -4.52 -4.56
CA THR A 167 7.86 -4.59 -3.58
C THR A 167 7.31 -3.21 -3.27
N TYR A 168 8.17 -2.20 -3.08
CA TYR A 168 7.75 -0.82 -2.84
C TYR A 168 6.93 -0.26 -4.02
N GLY A 169 7.43 -0.40 -5.24
CA GLY A 169 6.77 0.12 -6.44
C GLY A 169 5.38 -0.48 -6.66
N LEU A 170 5.27 -1.81 -6.53
CA LEU A 170 4.00 -2.52 -6.70
C LEU A 170 2.98 -2.12 -5.64
N ASN A 171 3.38 -2.04 -4.36
CA ASN A 171 2.47 -1.63 -3.29
C ASN A 171 2.02 -0.17 -3.47
N VAL A 172 2.88 0.72 -3.96
CA VAL A 172 2.49 2.11 -4.29
C VAL A 172 1.47 2.15 -5.43
N LEU A 173 1.63 1.35 -6.48
CA LEU A 173 0.68 1.28 -7.60
C LEU A 173 -0.68 0.76 -7.13
N VAL A 174 -0.70 -0.36 -6.40
CA VAL A 174 -1.94 -0.94 -5.88
C VAL A 174 -2.61 -0.04 -4.83
N GLY A 175 -1.84 0.56 -3.93
CA GLY A 175 -2.35 1.56 -2.99
C GLY A 175 -2.93 2.79 -3.69
N THR A 176 -2.33 3.22 -4.80
CA THR A 176 -2.87 4.28 -5.66
C THR A 176 -4.20 3.85 -6.26
N LEU A 177 -4.27 2.64 -6.83
CA LEU A 177 -5.50 2.10 -7.41
C LEU A 177 -6.62 2.00 -6.37
N LEU A 178 -6.33 1.50 -5.16
CA LEU A 178 -7.28 1.50 -4.05
C LEU A 178 -7.76 2.91 -3.69
N GLY A 179 -6.84 3.87 -3.57
CA GLY A 179 -7.20 5.27 -3.32
C GLY A 179 -8.10 5.86 -4.40
N LEU A 180 -7.86 5.51 -5.68
CA LEU A 180 -8.72 5.92 -6.79
C LEU A 180 -10.10 5.26 -6.75
N VAL A 181 -10.19 3.98 -6.38
CA VAL A 181 -11.47 3.27 -6.21
C VAL A 181 -12.28 3.88 -5.07
N VAL A 182 -11.65 4.18 -3.93
CA VAL A 182 -12.31 4.87 -2.81
C VAL A 182 -12.83 6.24 -3.28
N PHE A 183 -12.00 7.00 -3.99
CA PHE A 183 -12.36 8.32 -4.49
C PHE A 183 -13.53 8.27 -5.47
N LEU A 184 -13.44 7.40 -6.49
CA LEU A 184 -14.49 7.26 -7.50
C LEU A 184 -15.78 6.71 -6.88
N GLY A 185 -15.70 5.68 -6.04
CA GLY A 185 -16.87 5.10 -5.38
C GLY A 185 -17.59 6.11 -4.49
N ASN A 186 -16.86 6.90 -3.72
CA ASN A 186 -17.43 7.96 -2.88
C ASN A 186 -18.07 9.10 -3.71
N MET A 187 -17.64 9.31 -4.96
CA MET A 187 -18.29 10.25 -5.88
C MET A 187 -19.54 9.67 -6.55
N LEU A 188 -19.62 8.36 -6.74
CA LEU A 188 -20.72 7.70 -7.44
C LEU A 188 -21.89 7.36 -6.53
N GLY A 189 -21.60 7.04 -5.26
CA GLY A 189 -22.59 6.68 -4.26
C GLY A 189 -22.57 7.62 -3.06
N SER A 190 -22.70 7.04 -1.85
CA SER A 190 -22.53 7.78 -0.59
C SER A 190 -21.05 7.95 -0.24
N ARG A 191 -20.73 8.87 0.69
CA ARG A 191 -19.35 9.12 1.18
C ARG A 191 -18.62 7.88 1.72
N ILE A 192 -19.34 6.79 1.99
CA ILE A 192 -18.78 5.54 2.54
C ILE A 192 -18.67 4.44 1.45
N TYR A 193 -19.39 4.58 0.34
CA TYR A 193 -19.54 3.52 -0.66
C TYR A 193 -18.20 3.04 -1.24
N GLY A 194 -17.32 3.96 -1.63
CA GLY A 194 -16.00 3.61 -2.17
C GLY A 194 -15.11 2.93 -1.14
N SER A 195 -15.20 3.32 0.13
CA SER A 195 -14.47 2.66 1.22
C SER A 195 -14.95 1.22 1.43
N ALA A 196 -16.26 1.00 1.39
CA ALA A 196 -16.84 -0.35 1.51
C ALA A 196 -16.43 -1.27 0.35
N VAL A 197 -16.44 -0.76 -0.88
CA VAL A 197 -15.99 -1.50 -2.06
C VAL A 197 -14.50 -1.86 -1.94
N ALA A 198 -13.65 -0.92 -1.52
CA ALA A 198 -12.23 -1.17 -1.32
C ALA A 198 -11.96 -2.22 -0.23
N ILE A 199 -12.66 -2.17 0.90
CA ILE A 199 -12.56 -3.17 1.97
C ILE A 199 -12.99 -4.55 1.45
N GLY A 200 -14.13 -4.62 0.75
CA GLY A 200 -14.61 -5.85 0.14
C GLY A 200 -13.60 -6.45 -0.84
N TRP A 201 -12.95 -5.61 -1.65
CA TRP A 201 -11.89 -6.04 -2.57
C TRP A 201 -10.66 -6.59 -1.83
N ILE A 202 -10.22 -5.94 -0.76
CA ILE A 202 -9.09 -6.41 0.06
C ILE A 202 -9.39 -7.77 0.69
N VAL A 203 -10.57 -7.94 1.28
CA VAL A 203 -11.00 -9.20 1.89
C VAL A 203 -11.10 -10.29 0.84
N PHE A 204 -11.75 -10.00 -0.29
CA PHE A 204 -11.91 -10.94 -1.39
C PHE A 204 -10.57 -11.39 -1.96
N SER A 205 -9.62 -10.46 -2.12
CA SER A 205 -8.27 -10.81 -2.54
C SER A 205 -7.66 -11.81 -1.57
N ASN A 206 -7.63 -11.54 -0.27
CA ASN A 206 -7.04 -12.49 0.69
C ASN A 206 -7.75 -13.86 0.73
N MET A 207 -9.06 -13.91 0.48
CA MET A 207 -9.80 -15.18 0.38
C MET A 207 -9.35 -16.05 -0.80
N ILE A 208 -8.83 -15.47 -1.90
CA ILE A 208 -8.28 -16.24 -3.02
C ILE A 208 -7.08 -17.10 -2.58
N ASP A 209 -6.27 -16.60 -1.63
CA ASP A 209 -5.16 -17.36 -1.05
C ASP A 209 -5.65 -18.48 -0.15
N VAL A 210 -6.63 -18.20 0.70
CA VAL A 210 -7.19 -19.17 1.67
C VAL A 210 -7.93 -20.31 0.95
N VAL A 211 -8.74 -20.00 -0.06
CA VAL A 211 -9.57 -20.97 -0.79
C VAL A 211 -8.77 -21.68 -1.90
N ARG A 212 -7.49 -21.31 -2.11
CA ARG A 212 -6.58 -21.90 -3.12
C ARG A 212 -7.21 -21.94 -4.52
N LEU A 213 -7.69 -20.80 -5.01
CA LEU A 213 -8.23 -20.67 -6.37
C LEU A 213 -7.17 -20.07 -7.31
N PRO A 214 -6.29 -20.89 -7.91
CA PRO A 214 -5.12 -20.41 -8.66
C PRO A 214 -5.51 -19.52 -9.85
N LYS A 215 -6.59 -19.87 -10.57
CA LYS A 215 -7.04 -19.13 -11.77
C LYS A 215 -7.48 -17.69 -11.48
N LEU A 216 -7.92 -17.38 -10.25
CA LEU A 216 -8.34 -16.03 -9.87
C LEU A 216 -7.17 -15.16 -9.37
N ARG A 217 -6.01 -15.76 -9.09
CA ARG A 217 -4.80 -15.01 -8.67
C ARG A 217 -4.26 -14.11 -9.77
N VAL A 218 -4.45 -14.52 -11.03
CA VAL A 218 -4.08 -13.74 -12.22
C VAL A 218 -5.00 -12.52 -12.44
N LEU A 219 -6.08 -12.38 -11.67
CA LEU A 219 -7.06 -11.30 -11.84
C LEU A 219 -7.08 -10.28 -10.69
N SER A 220 -6.33 -10.51 -9.60
CA SER A 220 -6.34 -9.61 -8.44
C SER A 220 -5.05 -8.78 -8.36
N PRO A 221 -5.11 -7.46 -8.59
CA PRO A 221 -3.97 -6.57 -8.38
C PRO A 221 -3.37 -6.63 -6.97
N LEU A 222 -4.19 -6.85 -5.94
CA LEU A 222 -3.70 -7.01 -4.56
C LEU A 222 -2.87 -8.29 -4.35
N HIS A 223 -3.00 -9.27 -5.25
CA HIS A 223 -2.17 -10.47 -5.24
C HIS A 223 -0.79 -10.23 -5.84
N TRP A 224 -0.67 -9.28 -6.76
CA TRP A 224 0.56 -8.99 -7.49
C TRP A 224 1.59 -8.20 -6.70
N THR A 225 1.25 -7.79 -5.49
CA THR A 225 2.10 -6.95 -4.64
C THR A 225 3.23 -7.73 -3.96
N THR A 226 3.26 -9.06 -4.13
CA THR A 226 4.26 -9.95 -3.54
C THR A 226 5.29 -10.34 -4.59
N THR A 227 6.56 -10.21 -4.24
CA THR A 227 7.66 -10.62 -5.12
C THR A 227 7.70 -12.13 -5.37
N TYR A 228 7.03 -12.91 -4.52
CA TYR A 228 6.87 -14.35 -4.72
C TYR A 228 5.94 -14.71 -5.89
N ALA A 229 4.98 -13.85 -6.25
CA ALA A 229 4.04 -14.12 -7.35
C ALA A 229 4.74 -14.33 -8.71
N TYR A 230 5.95 -13.77 -8.87
CA TYR A 230 6.75 -13.80 -10.10
C TYR A 230 7.62 -15.06 -10.25
N LEU A 231 7.93 -15.72 -9.14
CA LEU A 231 8.91 -16.81 -9.06
C LEU A 231 8.25 -18.20 -9.02
N ARG A 232 6.91 -18.25 -9.00
CA ARG A 232 6.16 -19.49 -8.87
C ARG A 232 6.16 -20.27 -10.19
N SER A 233 6.67 -21.50 -10.17
CA SER A 233 6.86 -22.35 -11.37
C SER A 233 5.60 -22.59 -12.20
N ASP A 234 4.42 -22.61 -11.58
CA ASP A 234 3.19 -23.09 -12.23
C ASP A 234 2.30 -21.96 -12.77
N ASP A 235 2.42 -20.72 -12.27
CA ASP A 235 1.54 -19.57 -12.59
C ASP A 235 2.30 -18.22 -12.58
N ALA A 236 3.58 -18.20 -12.97
CA ALA A 236 4.38 -16.98 -12.99
C ALA A 236 3.80 -15.94 -13.96
N VAL A 237 3.24 -14.87 -13.41
CA VAL A 237 2.83 -13.70 -14.20
C VAL A 237 4.05 -12.79 -14.32
N PRO A 238 4.49 -12.41 -15.54
CA PRO A 238 5.70 -11.61 -15.68
C PRO A 238 5.50 -10.19 -15.15
N LEU A 239 6.54 -9.63 -14.52
CA LEU A 239 6.50 -8.30 -13.90
C LEU A 239 6.03 -7.19 -14.85
N TRP A 240 6.46 -7.24 -16.11
CA TRP A 240 6.07 -6.23 -17.11
C TRP A 240 4.56 -6.23 -17.40
N TYR A 241 3.90 -7.40 -17.33
CA TYR A 241 2.47 -7.52 -17.56
C TYR A 241 1.69 -6.87 -16.41
N ILE A 242 2.09 -7.16 -15.17
CA ILE A 242 1.48 -6.60 -13.97
C ILE A 242 1.59 -5.07 -13.98
N LEU A 243 2.81 -4.56 -14.21
CA LEU A 243 3.03 -3.11 -14.28
C LEU A 243 2.21 -2.47 -15.39
N ALA A 244 2.16 -3.07 -16.58
CA ALA A 244 1.38 -2.55 -17.70
C ALA A 244 -0.13 -2.52 -17.39
N VAL A 245 -0.66 -3.60 -16.82
CA VAL A 245 -2.09 -3.70 -16.48
C VAL A 245 -2.46 -2.74 -15.35
N GLU A 246 -1.65 -2.66 -14.28
CA GLU A 246 -1.90 -1.73 -13.18
C GLU A 246 -1.87 -0.27 -13.64
N ILE A 247 -0.85 0.12 -14.42
CA ILE A 247 -0.76 1.47 -14.98
C ILE A 247 -1.97 1.74 -15.88
N ALA A 248 -2.37 0.80 -16.73
CA ALA A 248 -3.55 0.96 -17.59
C ALA A 248 -4.83 1.17 -16.77
N ILE A 249 -5.07 0.37 -15.73
CA ILE A 249 -6.26 0.50 -14.87
C ILE A 249 -6.24 1.83 -14.10
N ILE A 250 -5.08 2.26 -13.59
CA ILE A 250 -4.91 3.55 -12.92
C ILE A 250 -5.24 4.70 -13.87
N LEU A 251 -4.72 4.66 -15.10
CA LEU A 251 -4.98 5.69 -16.12
C LEU A 251 -6.45 5.73 -16.53
N VAL A 252 -7.09 4.58 -16.73
CA VAL A 252 -8.52 4.48 -17.07
C VAL A 252 -9.38 5.03 -15.93
N THR A 253 -9.11 4.61 -14.69
CA THR A 253 -9.86 5.06 -13.51
C THR A 253 -9.68 6.57 -13.29
N GLY A 254 -8.45 7.08 -13.42
CA GLY A 254 -8.15 8.50 -13.37
C GLY A 254 -8.88 9.29 -14.47
N PHE A 255 -8.93 8.77 -15.70
CA PHE A 255 -9.66 9.39 -16.79
C PHE A 255 -11.17 9.45 -16.52
N ILE A 256 -11.75 8.37 -15.98
CA ILE A 256 -13.18 8.33 -15.59
C ILE A 256 -13.47 9.40 -14.53
N ILE A 257 -12.63 9.52 -13.49
CA ILE A 257 -12.75 10.55 -12.46
C ILE A 257 -12.71 11.94 -13.11
N MET A 258 -11.76 12.19 -14.01
CA MET A 258 -11.62 13.47 -14.71
C MET A 258 -12.83 13.80 -15.60
N LYS A 259 -13.42 12.80 -16.26
CA LYS A 259 -14.64 13.00 -17.06
C LYS A 259 -15.84 13.34 -16.16
N LYS A 260 -16.02 12.60 -15.07
CA LYS A 260 -17.08 12.84 -14.06
C LYS A 260 -16.92 14.18 -13.35
N SER A 261 -15.69 14.68 -13.19
CA SER A 261 -15.42 15.98 -12.55
C SER A 261 -16.13 17.17 -13.23
N LYS A 262 -16.45 17.04 -14.53
CA LYS A 262 -17.15 18.08 -15.30
C LYS A 262 -18.63 18.18 -14.93
N THR A 263 -19.26 17.06 -14.59
CA THR A 263 -20.69 16.96 -14.29
C THR A 263 -21.01 16.94 -12.80
N TYR A 264 -19.98 16.86 -11.94
CA TYR A 264 -20.16 16.81 -10.49
C TYR A 264 -20.66 18.18 -9.98
N THR A 265 -21.91 18.24 -9.51
CA THR A 265 -22.58 19.46 -9.03
C THR A 265 -22.15 19.81 -7.61
N LEU A 266 -22.11 21.11 -7.30
CA LEU A 266 -21.78 21.63 -5.97
C LEU A 266 -22.87 21.27 -4.94
N ASP A 267 -24.12 21.10 -5.38
CA ASP A 267 -25.24 20.77 -4.47
C ASP A 267 -25.13 19.35 -3.89
N ALA A 268 -24.54 18.39 -4.63
CA ALA A 268 -24.21 17.07 -4.11
C ALA A 268 -23.07 17.08 -3.06
N ILE A 269 -22.35 18.20 -2.94
CA ILE A 269 -21.28 18.41 -1.97
C ILE A 269 -21.86 18.95 -0.65
N GLU A 270 -22.89 19.81 -0.73
CA GLU A 270 -23.61 20.38 0.41
C GLU A 270 -24.66 19.44 1.00
N SER A 271 -25.33 18.62 0.18
CA SER A 271 -26.42 17.71 0.61
C SER A 271 -25.95 16.45 1.36
N GLY A 272 -24.67 16.38 1.72
CA GLY A 272 -24.06 15.27 2.47
C GLY A 272 -23.77 15.60 3.93
N LEU A 273 -24.43 16.63 4.46
CA LEU A 273 -24.67 16.81 5.90
C LEU A 273 -25.76 15.83 6.37
#